data_AF-A0A2V8QUW1-F1
#
_entry.id   AF-A0A2V8QUW1-F1
#
_cell.length_a   1.000
_cell.length_b   1.000
_cell.length_c   1.000
_cell.angle_alpha   90.00
_cell.angle_beta   90.00
_cell.angle_gamma   90.00
#
_symmetry.space_group_name_H-M   'P 1'
#
loop_
_entity.id
_entity.type
_entity.pdbx_description
1 polymer ?
#
loop_
_entity_poly.entity_id
_entity_poly.type
_entity_poly.pdbx_seq_one_letter_code
_entity_poly.pdbx_strand_id
1 'polypeptide(L)'
;MLGFLSEFSFKFFGANHLRRVRMLKSVRYLPQCALAVVLILIGQVAVFGQDQANTSQPKSTKSTSTKSKKRKKKKTSSTSFIILGSPNQAASVVEVPATATFESPVSQPAAPTIRAEKSSGIKISPKGSLPPPGVATAGQIIISEFRVRGSGGATDEFIEIYNASGSDHTVSSAGSGYAVAASDGVARCVIPNGTVIPNRGHYLCANSVGYSLASYPAGNGTTATADATYTTDIPDNAGVAIFNVSNPVDFILANRLDAVGSTSEANTLYKEGTGYSALSPFSIDYSFVRDLCGKQGSITTFGPCTANTPVDTDNNATNFFFVDTNAFSAGAGQRLGAPGPENLSSPIQRNASVSIDLLDPCAAAAAPPNRVRDFTPGPSATSQSGTLDIRRTLTNNTGGNVTRLRFRIIDLTTFPNPSGIADLRPLTSPDVAETVDRAPCGSGTSSVTVRGTTLETPPTQPNGGGFNSSLSSNTVTLATPLANGATIDVRFLLGIQQTGSFKIYFNTELLP
;
A
#
# COMPACT_ATOMS: atom_id res chain seq x y z
N MET A 1 -33.73 -70.45 -20.48
CA MET A 1 -33.70 -71.78 -21.12
C MET A 1 -32.30 -71.96 -21.70
N LEU A 2 -31.42 -72.66 -20.96
CA LEU A 2 -29.98 -72.90 -21.26
C LEU A 2 -29.11 -71.60 -21.40
N GLY A 3 -27.77 -71.60 -21.24
CA GLY A 3 -26.77 -72.68 -21.15
C GLY A 3 -26.11 -72.95 -22.53
N PHE A 4 -24.82 -73.27 -22.71
CA PHE A 4 -23.66 -73.65 -21.87
C PHE A 4 -22.36 -73.43 -22.70
N LEU A 5 -21.09 -73.46 -22.26
CA LEU A 5 -20.35 -73.67 -20.98
C LEU A 5 -19.24 -72.55 -20.93
N SER A 6 -18.07 -72.54 -20.28
CA SER A 6 -17.25 -73.44 -19.42
C SER A 6 -16.71 -72.62 -18.21
N GLU A 7 -16.01 -73.09 -17.16
CA GLU A 7 -15.18 -74.26 -16.85
C GLU A 7 -13.72 -74.23 -17.38
N PHE A 8 -12.68 -74.54 -16.60
CA PHE A 8 -12.58 -75.48 -15.46
C PHE A 8 -12.16 -74.90 -14.08
N SER A 9 -12.06 -75.74 -13.03
CA SER A 9 -11.95 -75.34 -11.60
C SER A 9 -11.16 -76.34 -10.71
N PHE A 10 -11.22 -76.15 -9.36
CA PHE A 10 -10.71 -76.97 -8.21
C PHE A 10 -9.22 -76.84 -7.83
N LYS A 11 -8.74 -77.03 -6.57
CA LYS A 11 -9.23 -77.22 -5.15
C LYS A 11 -8.00 -77.15 -4.20
N PHE A 12 -7.99 -77.07 -2.85
CA PHE A 12 -8.92 -76.83 -1.70
C PHE A 12 -8.03 -76.37 -0.48
N PHE A 13 -8.41 -76.17 0.80
CA PHE A 13 -9.69 -76.36 1.54
C PHE A 13 -10.10 -75.06 2.32
N GLY A 14 -10.23 -74.86 3.64
CA GLY A 14 -10.11 -75.63 4.92
C GLY A 14 -10.51 -74.74 6.14
N ALA A 15 -10.63 -75.23 7.40
CA ALA A 15 -11.17 -74.43 8.52
C ALA A 15 -10.75 -74.79 9.98
N ASN A 16 -10.94 -73.81 10.90
CA ASN A 16 -11.17 -73.86 12.37
C ASN A 16 -10.10 -74.41 13.36
N HIS A 17 -9.72 -73.60 14.38
CA HIS A 17 -10.18 -73.80 15.78
C HIS A 17 -9.87 -72.64 16.78
N LEU A 18 -10.50 -72.66 17.96
CA LEU A 18 -10.44 -71.65 19.04
C LEU A 18 -9.30 -71.87 20.08
N ARG A 19 -8.88 -70.80 20.79
CA ARG A 19 -8.99 -70.66 22.29
C ARG A 19 -8.55 -69.29 22.86
N ARG A 20 -9.03 -68.97 24.09
CA ARG A 20 -8.67 -67.80 24.93
C ARG A 20 -7.81 -68.23 26.14
N VAL A 21 -6.82 -67.41 26.54
CA VAL A 21 -6.29 -67.23 27.94
C VAL A 21 -5.66 -65.82 28.01
N ARG A 22 -6.29 -64.75 28.54
CA ARG A 22 -6.22 -64.18 29.92
C ARG A 22 -4.82 -64.25 30.59
N MET A 23 -4.08 -63.14 30.73
CA MET A 23 -3.97 -62.25 31.93
C MET A 23 -2.47 -61.83 32.09
N LEU A 24 -1.99 -60.84 32.86
CA LEU A 24 -2.54 -59.92 33.90
C LEU A 24 -1.59 -58.69 34.07
N LYS A 25 -2.08 -57.57 34.68
CA LYS A 25 -1.32 -56.40 35.20
C LYS A 25 -0.64 -55.51 34.12
N SER A 26 -0.40 -54.20 34.29
CA SER A 26 -0.89 -53.10 35.19
C SER A 26 -0.40 -51.76 34.56
N VAL A 27 -0.84 -50.52 34.86
CA VAL A 27 -1.36 -49.85 36.08
C VAL A 27 -2.34 -48.72 35.68
N ARG A 28 -3.29 -48.37 36.55
CA ARG A 28 -3.88 -47.01 36.67
C ARG A 28 -4.13 -46.74 38.16
N TYR A 29 -3.82 -45.54 38.66
CA TYR A 29 -4.50 -44.90 39.79
C TYR A 29 -4.39 -43.37 39.70
N LEU A 30 -5.08 -42.64 40.58
CA LEU A 30 -5.61 -41.28 40.34
C LEU A 30 -5.12 -40.24 41.39
N PRO A 31 -5.73 -39.06 41.64
CA PRO A 31 -4.99 -37.85 42.04
C PRO A 31 -5.04 -37.55 43.54
N GLN A 32 -4.42 -36.42 43.95
CA GLN A 32 -4.72 -35.74 45.21
C GLN A 32 -4.78 -34.21 45.03
N CYS A 33 -5.51 -33.55 45.92
CA CYS A 33 -5.72 -32.10 45.96
C CYS A 33 -5.24 -31.50 47.29
N ALA A 34 -4.50 -30.38 47.23
CA ALA A 34 -4.35 -29.39 48.31
C ALA A 34 -3.94 -28.06 47.62
N LEU A 35 -4.69 -26.96 47.68
CA LEU A 35 -5.15 -26.15 48.81
C LEU A 35 -4.05 -25.26 49.41
N ALA A 36 -4.05 -23.98 48.99
CA ALA A 36 -3.48 -22.87 49.74
C ALA A 36 -4.25 -21.58 49.40
N VAL A 37 -4.78 -20.90 50.43
CA VAL A 37 -5.40 -19.57 50.32
C VAL A 37 -4.54 -18.60 51.12
N VAL A 38 -4.19 -17.46 50.53
CA VAL A 38 -3.69 -16.29 51.27
C VAL A 38 -4.38 -15.05 50.74
N LEU A 39 -4.95 -14.27 51.66
CA LEU A 39 -5.69 -13.03 51.39
C LEU A 39 -5.47 -12.11 52.60
N ILE A 40 -4.73 -11.01 52.44
CA ILE A 40 -4.49 -9.89 53.39
C ILE A 40 -3.45 -8.94 52.76
N LEU A 41 -3.41 -7.62 53.01
CA LEU A 41 -4.49 -6.64 53.20
C LEU A 41 -3.90 -5.22 52.96
N ILE A 42 -4.80 -4.25 52.78
CA ILE A 42 -4.66 -2.78 52.75
C ILE A 42 -3.37 -2.16 53.35
N GLY A 43 -2.82 -1.16 52.65
CA GLY A 43 -1.90 -0.15 53.22
C GLY A 43 -2.00 1.20 52.48
N GLN A 44 -2.81 2.13 53.00
CA GLN A 44 -2.79 3.54 52.56
C GLN A 44 -1.89 4.37 53.48
N VAL A 45 -1.18 5.34 52.90
CA VAL A 45 -0.84 6.60 53.58
C VAL A 45 -1.09 7.74 52.60
N ALA A 46 -1.83 8.75 53.05
CA ALA A 46 -1.99 10.02 52.34
C ALA A 46 -1.75 11.16 53.34
N VAL A 47 -0.97 12.17 52.96
CA VAL A 47 -0.80 13.40 53.73
C VAL A 47 -0.82 14.61 52.79
N PHE A 48 -1.73 15.52 53.13
CA PHE A 48 -1.88 16.97 52.91
C PHE A 48 -0.66 17.79 52.43
N GLY A 49 -0.85 18.98 51.85
CA GLY A 49 -2.08 19.79 51.75
C GLY A 49 -2.03 20.83 50.60
N GLN A 50 -3.15 21.50 50.29
CA GLN A 50 -3.52 22.86 50.79
C GLN A 50 -2.67 24.02 50.22
N ASP A 51 -3.22 25.18 49.83
CA ASP A 51 -4.63 25.62 49.62
C ASP A 51 -4.62 27.01 48.91
N GLN A 52 -5.80 27.66 48.84
CA GLN A 52 -6.06 29.06 48.52
C GLN A 52 -6.03 29.50 47.05
N ALA A 53 -7.09 30.21 46.67
CA ALA A 53 -7.20 31.00 45.44
C ALA A 53 -7.10 32.49 45.76
N ASN A 54 -6.84 33.32 44.76
CA ASN A 54 -7.45 34.66 44.73
C ASN A 54 -7.70 35.17 43.31
N THR A 55 -8.54 36.19 43.22
CA THR A 55 -9.10 36.76 41.99
C THR A 55 -8.35 38.02 41.54
N SER A 56 -8.32 38.29 40.23
CA SER A 56 -8.51 39.65 39.69
C SER A 56 -8.61 39.71 38.16
N GLN A 57 -9.61 40.44 37.68
CA GLN A 57 -9.71 41.14 36.38
C GLN A 57 -10.15 42.60 36.73
N PRO A 58 -10.27 43.62 35.82
CA PRO A 58 -10.70 43.54 34.41
C PRO A 58 -10.07 44.60 33.44
N LYS A 59 -10.74 44.83 32.29
CA LYS A 59 -10.66 45.94 31.28
C LYS A 59 -9.65 45.70 30.14
N SER A 60 -10.04 45.49 28.86
CA SER A 60 -10.88 46.25 27.88
C SER A 60 -10.11 47.41 27.21
N THR A 61 -10.07 47.62 25.88
CA THR A 61 -11.19 47.73 24.90
C THR A 61 -10.81 47.32 23.44
N LYS A 62 -11.72 46.71 22.63
CA LYS A 62 -12.47 47.22 21.43
C LYS A 62 -11.67 48.01 20.34
N SER A 63 -11.94 47.91 19.01
CA SER A 63 -12.71 46.98 18.14
C SER A 63 -12.61 47.34 16.62
N THR A 64 -13.01 46.43 15.69
CA THR A 64 -13.54 46.69 14.29
C THR A 64 -12.62 47.34 13.21
N SER A 65 -12.79 47.23 11.86
CA SER A 65 -13.67 46.46 10.94
C SER A 65 -13.22 46.46 9.43
N THR A 66 -13.12 45.27 8.81
CA THR A 66 -13.60 44.80 7.45
C THR A 66 -13.44 45.56 6.08
N LYS A 67 -13.11 44.76 5.02
CA LYS A 67 -13.33 44.90 3.52
C LYS A 67 -12.24 45.59 2.64
N SER A 68 -12.05 45.34 1.31
CA SER A 68 -12.17 44.12 0.44
C SER A 68 -11.74 44.37 -1.05
N LYS A 69 -11.03 43.42 -1.72
CA LYS A 69 -10.84 43.25 -3.21
C LYS A 69 -9.99 44.34 -3.94
N LYS A 70 -9.36 44.16 -5.14
CA LYS A 70 -9.27 43.08 -6.17
C LYS A 70 -8.07 43.29 -7.14
N ARG A 71 -7.38 42.24 -7.65
CA ARG A 71 -6.74 42.24 -9.00
C ARG A 71 -6.62 40.81 -9.59
N LYS A 72 -6.24 40.66 -10.87
CA LYS A 72 -6.48 39.43 -11.68
C LYS A 72 -5.26 38.54 -11.95
N LYS A 73 -5.52 37.23 -11.87
CA LYS A 73 -4.86 36.05 -12.44
C LYS A 73 -4.01 36.24 -13.71
N LYS A 74 -2.93 35.44 -13.81
CA LYS A 74 -2.43 34.80 -15.05
C LYS A 74 -2.83 33.31 -15.01
N LYS A 75 -2.98 32.62 -16.17
CA LYS A 75 -3.41 31.20 -16.24
C LYS A 75 -2.22 30.24 -16.20
N THR A 76 -2.38 29.15 -15.45
CA THR A 76 -1.67 27.87 -15.63
C THR A 76 -2.70 26.74 -15.42
N SER A 77 -2.54 25.58 -16.04
CA SER A 77 -3.49 24.46 -15.87
C SER A 77 -3.29 23.76 -14.53
N SER A 78 -4.35 23.16 -13.97
CA SER A 78 -4.30 22.39 -12.73
C SER A 78 -4.67 20.94 -13.00
N THR A 79 -3.81 20.01 -12.58
CA THR A 79 -4.21 18.63 -12.32
C THR A 79 -5.14 18.57 -11.10
N SER A 80 -6.02 17.56 -11.08
CA SER A 80 -6.96 17.34 -9.98
C SER A 80 -6.33 16.47 -8.90
N PHE A 81 -6.37 16.95 -7.65
CA PHE A 81 -5.97 16.19 -6.47
C PHE A 81 -7.06 16.27 -5.40
N ILE A 82 -7.36 15.16 -4.74
CA ILE A 82 -8.29 15.14 -3.61
C ILE A 82 -7.58 15.74 -2.38
N ILE A 83 -8.20 16.74 -1.74
CA ILE A 83 -7.84 17.18 -0.39
C ILE A 83 -9.14 17.30 0.40
N LEU A 84 -9.30 16.46 1.42
CA LEU A 84 -10.42 16.55 2.37
C LEU A 84 -9.93 17.19 3.68
N GLY A 85 -9.70 18.51 3.63
CA GLY A 85 -9.30 19.31 4.79
C GLY A 85 -9.41 20.82 4.50
N SER A 86 -9.93 21.58 5.46
CA SER A 86 -10.28 23.00 5.28
C SER A 86 -9.25 23.95 5.91
N PRO A 87 -8.69 24.91 5.15
CA PRO A 87 -8.03 26.10 5.70
C PRO A 87 -8.90 27.37 5.52
N ASN A 88 -8.78 28.35 6.41
CA ASN A 88 -9.54 29.59 6.33
C ASN A 88 -8.79 30.83 6.87
N GLN A 89 -8.12 31.57 5.97
CA GLN A 89 -7.95 33.03 6.06
C GLN A 89 -7.37 33.60 4.75
N ALA A 90 -7.43 34.93 4.58
CA ALA A 90 -7.12 35.62 3.33
C ALA A 90 -6.07 36.73 3.50
N ALA A 91 -5.28 36.99 2.45
CA ALA A 91 -4.23 37.99 2.44
C ALA A 91 -4.72 39.40 2.06
N SER A 92 -3.95 40.41 2.46
CA SER A 92 -4.06 41.81 2.03
C SER A 92 -2.67 42.39 1.74
N VAL A 93 -2.59 43.23 0.70
CA VAL A 93 -1.37 43.93 0.27
C VAL A 93 -1.63 45.44 0.31
N VAL A 94 -0.61 46.24 0.62
CA VAL A 94 -0.63 47.71 0.59
C VAL A 94 0.41 48.18 -0.44
N GLU A 95 0.12 49.26 -1.16
CA GLU A 95 0.94 49.82 -2.24
C GLU A 95 0.92 51.37 -2.16
N VAL A 96 2.09 52.00 -1.99
CA VAL A 96 2.32 53.46 -2.06
C VAL A 96 3.83 53.71 -2.34
N PRO A 97 4.26 54.90 -2.82
CA PRO A 97 4.24 55.31 -4.21
C PRO A 97 5.66 55.40 -4.83
N ALA A 98 5.75 55.87 -6.08
CA ALA A 98 7.03 56.11 -6.78
C ALA A 98 7.66 57.47 -6.42
N THR A 99 8.99 57.60 -6.59
CA THR A 99 9.63 58.44 -7.65
C THR A 99 11.12 58.69 -7.33
N ALA A 100 12.03 58.26 -8.19
CA ALA A 100 13.38 58.83 -8.35
C ALA A 100 13.99 58.41 -9.71
N THR A 101 14.40 59.39 -10.52
CA THR A 101 15.20 59.20 -11.74
C THR A 101 16.68 59.45 -11.45
N PHE A 102 17.61 58.71 -12.06
CA PHE A 102 18.94 59.21 -12.45
C PHE A 102 19.55 58.32 -13.56
N GLU A 103 20.69 58.74 -14.11
CA GLU A 103 21.08 58.50 -15.51
C GLU A 103 22.00 57.29 -15.76
N SER A 104 22.05 56.84 -17.02
CA SER A 104 22.98 55.82 -17.51
C SER A 104 24.16 56.43 -18.28
N PRO A 105 25.41 56.06 -17.96
CA PRO A 105 26.53 56.10 -18.89
C PRO A 105 26.77 54.72 -19.53
N VAL A 106 27.12 54.69 -20.82
CA VAL A 106 27.42 53.47 -21.58
C VAL A 106 28.92 53.19 -21.56
N SER A 107 29.31 51.92 -21.38
CA SER A 107 30.64 51.42 -21.74
C SER A 107 30.57 50.00 -22.32
N GLN A 108 31.41 49.71 -23.31
CA GLN A 108 31.50 48.38 -23.93
C GLN A 108 32.51 47.48 -23.21
N PRO A 109 32.34 46.14 -23.22
CA PRO A 109 33.25 45.22 -22.55
C PRO A 109 34.57 45.06 -23.29
N ALA A 110 35.69 45.05 -22.55
CA ALA A 110 36.98 44.62 -23.05
C ALA A 110 37.12 43.09 -23.01
N ALA A 111 37.87 42.51 -23.96
CA ALA A 111 38.03 41.06 -24.06
C ALA A 111 38.97 40.49 -22.97
N PRO A 112 38.67 39.30 -22.40
CA PRO A 112 39.51 38.69 -21.38
C PRO A 112 40.76 38.03 -21.98
N THR A 113 41.94 38.38 -21.45
CA THR A 113 43.21 37.72 -21.79
C THR A 113 43.38 36.46 -20.95
N ILE A 114 43.57 35.30 -21.58
CA ILE A 114 43.80 34.03 -20.87
C ILE A 114 45.25 33.96 -20.38
N ARG A 115 45.44 33.84 -19.06
CA ARG A 115 46.67 33.28 -18.46
C ARG A 115 46.42 31.82 -18.10
N ALA A 116 47.36 30.94 -18.42
CA ALA A 116 47.31 29.53 -18.04
C ALA A 116 48.14 29.30 -16.77
N GLU A 117 47.48 28.87 -15.69
CA GLU A 117 48.15 28.38 -14.49
C GLU A 117 48.05 26.85 -14.40
N LYS A 118 49.14 26.20 -13.97
CA LYS A 118 49.18 24.74 -13.79
C LYS A 118 48.47 24.34 -12.49
N SER A 119 47.20 23.97 -12.59
CA SER A 119 46.52 23.23 -11.51
C SER A 119 47.04 21.79 -11.42
N SER A 120 47.12 21.25 -10.20
CA SER A 120 47.71 19.94 -9.92
C SER A 120 46.64 18.86 -9.71
N GLY A 121 46.82 17.71 -10.39
CA GLY A 121 46.34 16.42 -9.88
C GLY A 121 44.82 16.23 -9.72
N ILE A 122 44.02 16.51 -10.75
CA ILE A 122 42.64 15.99 -10.78
C ILE A 122 42.70 14.45 -10.81
N LYS A 123 42.35 13.80 -9.70
CA LYS A 123 42.00 12.38 -9.69
C LYS A 123 40.67 12.20 -10.42
N ILE A 124 40.73 11.87 -11.70
CA ILE A 124 39.55 11.46 -12.47
C ILE A 124 39.16 10.07 -11.98
N SER A 125 38.21 9.98 -11.03
CA SER A 125 37.51 8.72 -10.77
C SER A 125 36.88 8.24 -12.09
N PRO A 126 36.96 6.94 -12.44
CA PRO A 126 36.32 6.45 -13.65
C PRO A 126 34.84 6.82 -13.65
N LYS A 127 34.43 7.66 -14.61
CA LYS A 127 33.01 7.86 -14.89
C LYS A 127 32.47 6.51 -15.31
N GLY A 128 31.62 5.91 -14.47
CA GLY A 128 30.99 4.63 -14.77
C GLY A 128 30.40 4.66 -16.18
N SER A 129 30.66 3.61 -16.96
CA SER A 129 30.10 3.48 -18.30
C SER A 129 28.59 3.62 -18.21
N LEU A 130 28.02 4.60 -18.91
CA LEU A 130 26.57 4.71 -19.02
C LEU A 130 26.04 3.36 -19.55
N PRO A 131 24.99 2.78 -18.93
CA PRO A 131 24.44 1.52 -19.39
C PRO A 131 24.12 1.55 -20.90
N PRO A 132 24.28 0.43 -21.62
CA PRO A 132 23.82 0.33 -23.00
C PRO A 132 22.34 0.75 -23.12
N PRO A 133 21.92 1.41 -24.21
CA PRO A 133 20.54 1.87 -24.36
C PRO A 133 19.52 0.73 -24.16
N GLY A 134 18.69 0.84 -23.12
CA GLY A 134 17.69 -0.17 -22.72
C GLY A 134 18.05 -0.96 -21.45
N VAL A 135 19.29 -0.90 -20.97
CA VAL A 135 19.65 -1.41 -19.63
C VAL A 135 19.25 -0.39 -18.57
N ALA A 136 18.58 -0.83 -17.50
CA ALA A 136 18.08 0.03 -16.45
C ALA A 136 19.22 0.66 -15.61
N THR A 137 18.96 1.85 -15.09
CA THR A 137 19.74 2.50 -14.01
C THR A 137 19.05 2.33 -12.66
N ALA A 138 19.78 2.60 -11.57
CA ALA A 138 19.20 2.67 -10.23
C ALA A 138 17.94 3.55 -10.17
N GLY A 139 16.97 3.15 -9.36
CA GLY A 139 15.67 3.83 -9.20
C GLY A 139 14.68 3.67 -10.37
N GLN A 140 15.04 3.04 -11.49
CA GLN A 140 14.10 2.80 -12.61
C GLN A 140 13.26 1.54 -12.43
N ILE A 141 13.84 0.50 -11.84
CA ILE A 141 13.22 -0.79 -11.55
C ILE A 141 13.49 -1.08 -10.07
N ILE A 142 12.43 -1.07 -9.25
CA ILE A 142 12.52 -1.05 -7.78
C ILE A 142 11.61 -2.10 -7.16
N ILE A 143 11.92 -2.59 -5.97
CA ILE A 143 11.08 -3.44 -5.14
C ILE A 143 9.93 -2.58 -4.58
N SER A 144 8.68 -2.92 -4.87
CA SER A 144 7.49 -2.19 -4.40
C SER A 144 6.86 -2.79 -3.15
N GLU A 145 6.81 -4.12 -3.06
CA GLU A 145 6.25 -4.87 -1.93
C GLU A 145 7.02 -6.18 -1.75
N PHE A 146 7.21 -6.66 -0.53
CA PHE A 146 7.81 -7.97 -0.28
C PHE A 146 7.42 -8.56 1.07
N ARG A 147 7.59 -9.88 1.20
CA ARG A 147 7.67 -10.58 2.50
C ARG A 147 8.59 -11.79 2.42
N VAL A 148 9.32 -12.03 3.51
CA VAL A 148 10.26 -13.17 3.68
C VAL A 148 9.69 -14.29 4.56
N ARG A 149 8.37 -14.21 4.82
CA ARG A 149 7.56 -15.14 5.62
C ARG A 149 6.09 -14.77 5.44
N GLY A 150 5.18 -15.72 5.57
CA GLY A 150 3.73 -15.49 5.54
C GLY A 150 2.97 -16.40 6.49
N SER A 151 1.64 -16.44 6.40
CA SER A 151 0.81 -17.35 7.18
C SER A 151 1.08 -18.84 6.85
N GLY A 152 1.51 -19.14 5.62
CA GLY A 152 1.91 -20.48 5.17
C GLY A 152 3.25 -21.00 5.71
N GLY A 153 4.08 -20.14 6.31
CA GLY A 153 5.39 -20.53 6.86
C GLY A 153 6.54 -19.64 6.42
N ALA A 154 7.77 -20.17 6.51
CA ALA A 154 8.99 -19.46 6.11
C ALA A 154 8.98 -19.20 4.60
N THR A 155 8.85 -20.27 3.80
CA THR A 155 8.74 -20.26 2.33
C THR A 155 7.42 -19.68 1.77
N ASP A 156 6.68 -18.88 2.54
CA ASP A 156 5.49 -18.16 2.08
C ASP A 156 5.83 -16.72 1.72
N GLU A 157 6.60 -16.59 0.64
CA GLU A 157 7.41 -15.41 0.33
C GLU A 157 7.09 -14.85 -1.05
N PHE A 158 7.25 -13.53 -1.20
CA PHE A 158 7.32 -12.89 -2.51
C PHE A 158 8.14 -11.60 -2.48
N ILE A 159 8.62 -11.21 -3.66
CA ILE A 159 9.20 -9.92 -3.99
C ILE A 159 8.44 -9.40 -5.22
N GLU A 160 7.84 -8.23 -5.07
CA GLU A 160 7.20 -7.49 -6.13
C GLU A 160 8.14 -6.39 -6.62
N ILE A 161 8.28 -6.28 -7.94
CA ILE A 161 9.13 -5.31 -8.62
C ILE A 161 8.23 -4.37 -9.43
N TYR A 162 8.49 -3.07 -9.38
CA TYR A 162 7.73 -2.00 -10.03
C TYR A 162 8.62 -1.21 -11.01
N ASN A 163 8.05 -0.85 -12.16
CA ASN A 163 8.69 0.02 -13.13
C ASN A 163 8.38 1.51 -12.86
N ALA A 164 9.37 2.21 -12.29
CA ALA A 164 9.36 3.63 -11.99
C ALA A 164 10.01 4.51 -13.08
N SER A 165 10.53 3.93 -14.17
CA SER A 165 11.28 4.64 -15.22
C SER A 165 10.51 5.78 -15.92
N GLY A 166 9.18 5.78 -15.85
CA GLY A 166 8.31 6.76 -16.49
C GLY A 166 7.88 6.39 -17.92
N SER A 167 8.37 5.27 -18.46
CA SER A 167 7.94 4.63 -19.72
C SER A 167 7.76 3.12 -19.53
N ASP A 168 7.30 2.40 -20.55
CA ASP A 168 7.38 0.94 -20.54
C ASP A 168 8.86 0.53 -20.59
N HIS A 169 9.27 -0.47 -19.81
CA HIS A 169 10.66 -0.92 -19.71
C HIS A 169 10.82 -2.34 -20.24
N THR A 170 11.58 -2.50 -21.32
CA THR A 170 12.00 -3.82 -21.82
C THR A 170 13.30 -4.24 -21.12
N VAL A 171 13.28 -5.33 -20.38
CA VAL A 171 14.48 -5.87 -19.71
C VAL A 171 15.54 -6.23 -20.75
N SER A 172 16.73 -5.67 -20.57
CA SER A 172 17.89 -5.92 -21.41
C SER A 172 19.14 -5.95 -20.54
N SER A 173 19.94 -7.01 -20.66
CA SER A 173 21.14 -7.25 -19.87
C SER A 173 22.20 -7.98 -20.72
N ALA A 174 23.47 -7.84 -20.33
CA ALA A 174 24.56 -8.66 -20.85
C ALA A 174 24.46 -10.14 -20.39
N GLY A 175 23.69 -10.43 -19.34
CA GLY A 175 23.35 -11.78 -18.90
C GLY A 175 22.05 -12.32 -19.53
N SER A 176 21.36 -13.20 -18.83
CA SER A 176 20.03 -13.71 -19.20
C SER A 176 18.88 -12.76 -18.83
N GLY A 177 19.13 -11.74 -18.02
CA GLY A 177 18.11 -10.81 -17.51
C GLY A 177 18.57 -10.06 -16.27
N TYR A 178 17.62 -9.50 -15.51
CA TYR A 178 17.88 -8.86 -14.22
C TYR A 178 17.66 -9.87 -13.08
N ALA A 179 18.67 -10.14 -12.26
CA ALA A 179 18.50 -11.01 -11.09
C ALA A 179 17.91 -10.26 -9.90
N VAL A 180 17.01 -10.92 -9.18
CA VAL A 180 16.63 -10.55 -7.81
C VAL A 180 17.28 -11.59 -6.90
N ALA A 181 18.17 -11.15 -6.01
CA ALA A 181 18.98 -12.04 -5.15
C ALA A 181 18.86 -11.64 -3.69
N ALA A 182 18.98 -12.62 -2.79
CA ALA A 182 19.10 -12.35 -1.35
C ALA A 182 20.57 -12.13 -0.96
N SER A 183 20.81 -11.68 0.27
CA SER A 183 22.14 -11.32 0.78
C SER A 183 23.13 -12.47 0.96
N ASP A 184 22.69 -13.72 0.73
CA ASP A 184 23.55 -14.91 0.55
C ASP A 184 24.26 -14.95 -0.82
N GLY A 185 23.97 -14.00 -1.73
CA GLY A 185 24.53 -13.93 -3.06
C GLY A 185 23.82 -14.79 -4.11
N VAL A 186 22.76 -15.51 -3.73
CA VAL A 186 22.06 -16.44 -4.62
C VAL A 186 20.82 -15.77 -5.22
N ALA A 187 20.75 -15.76 -6.56
CA ALA A 187 19.56 -15.33 -7.28
C ALA A 187 18.35 -16.17 -6.87
N ARG A 188 17.27 -15.50 -6.47
CA ARG A 188 15.96 -16.12 -6.25
C ARG A 188 15.25 -16.22 -7.60
N CYS A 189 15.05 -15.10 -8.30
CA CYS A 189 14.53 -15.10 -9.66
C CYS A 189 15.42 -14.30 -10.62
N VAL A 190 15.19 -14.49 -11.93
CA VAL A 190 15.73 -13.62 -12.98
C VAL A 190 14.56 -13.16 -13.85
N ILE A 191 14.35 -11.86 -13.95
CA ILE A 191 13.42 -11.24 -14.90
C ILE A 191 14.06 -11.37 -16.30
N PRO A 192 13.49 -12.14 -17.24
CA PRO A 192 14.21 -12.46 -18.49
C PRO A 192 14.42 -11.27 -19.43
N ASN A 193 15.52 -11.30 -20.19
CA ASN A 193 15.70 -10.41 -21.34
C ASN A 193 14.50 -10.49 -22.30
N GLY A 194 13.97 -9.32 -22.69
CA GLY A 194 12.78 -9.20 -23.54
C GLY A 194 11.45 -9.10 -22.77
N THR A 195 11.41 -9.34 -21.46
CA THR A 195 10.22 -9.03 -20.65
C THR A 195 9.95 -7.53 -20.67
N VAL A 196 8.73 -7.13 -21.04
CA VAL A 196 8.26 -5.75 -20.98
C VAL A 196 7.47 -5.56 -19.69
N ILE A 197 7.98 -4.72 -18.79
CA ILE A 197 7.23 -4.26 -17.60
C ILE A 197 6.60 -2.91 -17.98
N PRO A 198 5.25 -2.78 -18.03
CA PRO A 198 4.60 -1.53 -18.41
C PRO A 198 4.97 -0.35 -17.50
N ASN A 199 4.72 0.87 -17.94
CA ASN A 199 4.88 2.09 -17.13
C ASN A 199 3.93 2.05 -15.93
N ARG A 200 4.50 2.06 -14.71
CA ARG A 200 3.79 1.79 -13.44
C ARG A 200 3.23 0.36 -13.36
N GLY A 201 3.83 -0.57 -14.11
CA GLY A 201 3.56 -2.01 -14.10
C GLY A 201 4.49 -2.76 -13.16
N HIS A 202 4.11 -4.00 -12.86
CA HIS A 202 4.69 -4.81 -11.81
C HIS A 202 5.22 -6.14 -12.37
N TYR A 203 6.12 -6.81 -11.64
CA TYR A 203 6.63 -8.15 -11.92
C TYR A 203 6.80 -8.90 -10.60
N LEU A 204 6.28 -10.11 -10.49
CA LEU A 204 6.19 -10.84 -9.23
C LEU A 204 7.10 -12.07 -9.20
N CYS A 205 7.98 -12.14 -8.21
CA CYS A 205 8.77 -13.33 -7.89
C CYS A 205 8.30 -13.95 -6.56
N ALA A 206 7.98 -15.24 -6.53
CA ALA A 206 7.50 -15.89 -5.29
C ALA A 206 8.08 -17.29 -5.06
N ASN A 207 8.13 -17.70 -3.78
CA ASN A 207 8.58 -19.04 -3.42
C ASN A 207 7.48 -20.07 -3.69
N SER A 208 7.69 -20.90 -4.70
CA SER A 208 6.74 -21.94 -5.14
C SER A 208 6.53 -23.08 -4.14
N VAL A 209 7.30 -23.14 -3.05
CA VAL A 209 7.13 -24.12 -1.97
C VAL A 209 6.00 -23.74 -1.00
N GLY A 210 5.70 -22.45 -0.80
CA GLY A 210 4.73 -22.02 0.21
C GLY A 210 3.94 -20.72 -0.06
N TYR A 211 4.15 -20.03 -1.18
CA TYR A 211 3.47 -18.77 -1.51
C TYR A 211 1.93 -18.89 -1.52
N SER A 212 1.28 -18.31 -0.51
CA SER A 212 -0.14 -18.48 -0.21
C SER A 212 -1.09 -17.50 -0.94
N LEU A 213 -0.55 -16.45 -1.58
CA LEU A 213 -1.36 -15.39 -2.21
C LEU A 213 -1.56 -15.56 -3.72
N ALA A 214 -1.17 -16.70 -4.30
CA ALA A 214 -1.28 -16.97 -5.74
C ALA A 214 -2.71 -16.84 -6.32
N SER A 215 -3.75 -16.84 -5.48
CA SER A 215 -5.15 -16.62 -5.85
C SER A 215 -5.68 -15.20 -5.59
N TYR A 216 -4.89 -14.28 -5.03
CA TYR A 216 -5.26 -12.86 -4.94
C TYR A 216 -5.53 -12.33 -6.36
N PRO A 217 -6.59 -11.55 -6.62
CA PRO A 217 -6.88 -11.11 -7.98
C PRO A 217 -5.74 -10.28 -8.58
N ALA A 218 -5.48 -10.46 -9.88
CA ALA A 218 -4.58 -9.59 -10.64
C ALA A 218 -5.38 -8.94 -11.78
N GLY A 219 -5.23 -9.39 -13.01
CA GLY A 219 -5.90 -8.85 -14.19
C GLY A 219 -7.32 -9.37 -14.43
N ASN A 220 -7.69 -9.47 -15.71
CA ASN A 220 -9.02 -9.82 -16.17
C ASN A 220 -9.30 -11.32 -16.03
N GLY A 221 -9.68 -11.75 -14.84
CA GLY A 221 -9.86 -13.17 -14.52
C GLY A 221 -8.56 -13.92 -14.22
N THR A 222 -7.42 -13.22 -14.15
CA THR A 222 -6.14 -13.74 -13.66
C THR A 222 -5.93 -13.38 -12.19
N THR A 223 -4.97 -14.06 -11.57
CA THR A 223 -4.56 -13.87 -10.17
C THR A 223 -3.07 -13.53 -10.08
N ALA A 224 -2.61 -13.13 -8.90
CA ALA A 224 -1.21 -12.84 -8.56
C ALA A 224 -0.35 -14.12 -8.47
N THR A 225 -0.49 -15.01 -9.47
CA THR A 225 0.49 -16.06 -9.75
C THR A 225 1.80 -15.40 -10.13
N ALA A 226 2.93 -15.89 -9.63
CA ALA A 226 4.21 -15.25 -9.86
C ALA A 226 4.68 -15.36 -11.33
N ASP A 227 5.26 -14.30 -11.85
CA ASP A 227 5.84 -14.24 -13.20
C ASP A 227 7.17 -15.03 -13.29
N ALA A 228 7.86 -15.18 -12.15
CA ALA A 228 8.94 -16.14 -11.95
C ALA A 228 8.85 -16.79 -10.56
N THR A 229 9.33 -18.02 -10.43
CA THR A 229 9.31 -18.76 -9.16
C THR A 229 10.70 -19.12 -8.67
N TYR A 230 10.80 -19.30 -7.36
CA TYR A 230 11.98 -19.85 -6.70
C TYR A 230 11.58 -20.90 -5.65
N THR A 231 12.57 -21.50 -4.99
CA THR A 231 12.38 -22.50 -3.93
C THR A 231 13.25 -22.25 -2.70
N THR A 232 14.41 -21.62 -2.87
CA THR A 232 15.32 -21.24 -1.77
C THR A 232 14.72 -20.12 -0.92
N ASP A 233 14.41 -20.44 0.33
CA ASP A 233 14.01 -19.54 1.42
C ASP A 233 14.89 -18.27 1.49
N ILE A 234 14.31 -17.09 1.73
CA ILE A 234 15.01 -15.86 2.08
C ILE A 234 14.99 -15.76 3.61
N PRO A 235 16.14 -15.89 4.29
CA PRO A 235 16.15 -15.94 5.75
C PRO A 235 15.53 -14.69 6.39
N ASP A 236 14.83 -14.87 7.52
CA ASP A 236 14.22 -13.75 8.26
C ASP A 236 15.22 -12.61 8.48
N ASN A 237 14.82 -11.39 8.12
CA ASN A 237 15.62 -10.16 8.18
C ASN A 237 16.80 -10.02 7.20
N ALA A 238 17.04 -11.00 6.31
CA ALA A 238 17.99 -10.85 5.21
C ALA A 238 17.54 -9.76 4.21
N GLY A 239 18.51 -9.14 3.55
CA GLY A 239 18.26 -8.19 2.47
C GLY A 239 18.05 -8.84 1.10
N VAL A 240 17.38 -8.10 0.22
CA VAL A 240 17.12 -8.45 -1.19
C VAL A 240 17.60 -7.30 -2.07
N ALA A 241 18.22 -7.61 -3.22
CA ALA A 241 18.66 -6.63 -4.20
C ALA A 241 18.26 -7.04 -5.63
N ILE A 242 17.97 -6.04 -6.47
CA ILE A 242 17.81 -6.20 -7.91
C ILE A 242 19.12 -5.79 -8.59
N PHE A 243 19.64 -6.63 -9.48
CA PHE A 243 20.81 -6.36 -10.31
C PHE A 243 20.44 -6.32 -11.79
N ASN A 244 21.06 -5.41 -12.57
CA ASN A 244 20.89 -5.33 -14.02
C ASN A 244 21.65 -6.44 -14.79
N VAL A 245 22.19 -7.43 -14.07
CA VAL A 245 22.88 -8.62 -14.54
C VAL A 245 22.36 -9.85 -13.80
N SER A 246 22.54 -11.04 -14.38
CA SER A 246 22.13 -12.31 -13.77
C SER A 246 23.27 -13.26 -13.39
N ASN A 247 24.52 -12.88 -13.62
CA ASN A 247 25.70 -13.61 -13.16
C ASN A 247 26.04 -13.22 -11.70
N PRO A 248 26.05 -14.15 -10.72
CA PRO A 248 26.33 -13.83 -9.33
C PRO A 248 27.72 -13.23 -9.07
N VAL A 249 28.70 -13.48 -9.94
CA VAL A 249 30.03 -12.85 -9.85
C VAL A 249 29.96 -11.33 -10.08
N ASP A 250 28.97 -10.87 -10.84
CA ASP A 250 28.73 -9.47 -11.18
C ASP A 250 27.69 -8.81 -10.26
N PHE A 251 27.30 -9.44 -9.14
CA PHE A 251 26.48 -8.82 -8.09
C PHE A 251 27.34 -7.84 -7.29
N ILE A 252 27.49 -6.63 -7.83
CA ILE A 252 28.27 -5.52 -7.28
C ILE A 252 27.44 -4.23 -7.31
N LEU A 253 27.83 -3.25 -6.48
CA LEU A 253 27.06 -1.99 -6.33
C LEU A 253 26.87 -1.22 -7.64
N ALA A 254 27.82 -1.31 -8.57
CA ALA A 254 27.72 -0.68 -9.90
C ALA A 254 26.62 -1.27 -10.80
N ASN A 255 26.16 -2.49 -10.50
CA ASN A 255 25.12 -3.21 -11.25
C ASN A 255 23.78 -3.27 -10.49
N ARG A 256 23.70 -2.69 -9.28
CA ARG A 256 22.48 -2.68 -8.47
C ARG A 256 21.47 -1.65 -8.99
N LEU A 257 20.20 -2.04 -9.04
CA LEU A 257 19.08 -1.17 -9.42
C LEU A 257 18.31 -0.64 -8.20
N ASP A 258 18.15 -1.48 -7.18
CA ASP A 258 17.50 -1.19 -5.89
C ASP A 258 17.91 -2.28 -4.89
N ALA A 259 17.75 -2.01 -3.59
CA ALA A 259 17.77 -3.04 -2.56
C ALA A 259 16.91 -2.69 -1.35
N VAL A 260 16.44 -3.72 -0.65
CA VAL A 260 15.71 -3.60 0.60
C VAL A 260 16.22 -4.59 1.63
N GLY A 261 16.68 -4.08 2.77
CA GLY A 261 17.23 -4.89 3.86
C GLY A 261 16.91 -4.33 5.24
N SER A 262 16.91 -5.20 6.25
CA SER A 262 16.55 -4.82 7.61
C SER A 262 17.66 -4.04 8.32
N THR A 263 17.37 -3.44 9.47
CA THR A 263 18.39 -2.89 10.38
C THR A 263 19.45 -3.92 10.78
N SER A 264 19.12 -5.22 10.76
CA SER A 264 20.01 -6.34 11.08
C SER A 264 20.83 -6.84 9.87
N GLU A 265 20.45 -6.47 8.64
CA GLU A 265 21.24 -6.79 7.46
C GLU A 265 22.54 -5.96 7.45
N ALA A 266 23.67 -6.64 7.43
CA ALA A 266 25.01 -6.05 7.50
C ALA A 266 25.62 -5.81 6.12
N ASN A 267 25.20 -6.57 5.10
CA ASN A 267 25.67 -6.45 3.74
C ASN A 267 24.97 -5.27 3.04
N THR A 268 25.63 -4.11 3.02
CA THR A 268 25.13 -2.87 2.38
C THR A 268 24.94 -2.96 0.86
N LEU A 269 25.32 -4.08 0.23
CA LEU A 269 24.90 -4.36 -1.15
C LEU A 269 23.40 -4.70 -1.22
N TYR A 270 22.83 -5.33 -0.19
CA TYR A 270 21.44 -5.79 -0.11
C TYR A 270 20.57 -4.92 0.83
N LYS A 271 21.01 -3.68 1.08
CA LYS A 271 20.32 -2.72 1.93
C LYS A 271 20.61 -1.29 1.49
N GLU A 272 19.66 -0.39 1.70
CA GLU A 272 19.82 1.03 1.44
C GLU A 272 19.58 1.87 2.70
N GLY A 273 20.49 2.81 2.93
CA GLY A 273 20.54 3.62 4.14
C GLY A 273 20.56 2.77 5.41
N THR A 274 19.66 3.09 6.35
CA THR A 274 19.59 2.45 7.67
C THR A 274 19.06 1.01 7.61
N GLY A 275 18.19 0.71 6.63
CA GLY A 275 17.34 -0.48 6.63
C GLY A 275 15.98 -0.26 7.29
N TYR A 276 14.99 -1.08 6.93
CA TYR A 276 13.71 -1.13 7.64
C TYR A 276 13.87 -1.82 9.01
N SER A 277 13.05 -1.50 10.00
CA SER A 277 13.12 -2.12 11.33
C SER A 277 12.99 -3.65 11.26
N ALA A 278 13.98 -4.37 11.82
CA ALA A 278 13.97 -5.83 11.84
C ALA A 278 12.75 -6.42 12.59
N LEU A 279 12.26 -7.55 12.08
CA LEU A 279 11.17 -8.34 12.65
C LEU A 279 11.69 -9.34 13.69
N SER A 280 10.84 -9.62 14.69
CA SER A 280 10.84 -10.94 15.31
C SER A 280 10.15 -11.91 14.35
N PRO A 281 10.67 -13.11 14.05
CA PRO A 281 9.98 -14.04 13.14
C PRO A 281 8.65 -14.56 13.70
N PHE A 282 7.58 -14.46 12.90
CA PHE A 282 6.27 -15.10 13.15
C PHE A 282 5.53 -15.31 11.82
N SER A 283 4.75 -16.38 11.70
CA SER A 283 3.99 -16.70 10.50
C SER A 283 2.60 -16.05 10.54
N ILE A 284 2.49 -14.84 9.99
CA ILE A 284 1.22 -14.09 9.84
C ILE A 284 1.13 -13.50 8.42
N ASP A 285 -0.05 -13.04 8.01
CA ASP A 285 -0.21 -12.31 6.76
C ASP A 285 0.23 -10.84 6.90
N TYR A 286 1.53 -10.61 6.68
CA TYR A 286 2.15 -9.29 6.62
C TYR A 286 2.86 -9.06 5.29
N SER A 287 3.16 -7.79 4.99
CA SER A 287 4.18 -7.39 4.01
C SER A 287 4.88 -6.09 4.43
N PHE A 288 6.03 -5.83 3.81
CA PHE A 288 6.63 -4.50 3.78
C PHE A 288 6.26 -3.85 2.44
N VAL A 289 5.63 -2.68 2.51
CA VAL A 289 5.16 -1.92 1.34
C VAL A 289 5.96 -0.63 1.19
N ARG A 290 6.37 -0.30 -0.04
CA ARG A 290 7.02 0.96 -0.36
C ARG A 290 5.98 2.08 -0.34
N ASP A 291 6.33 3.22 0.26
CA ASP A 291 5.42 4.32 0.48
C ASP A 291 4.99 4.96 -0.85
N LEU A 292 3.70 4.88 -1.18
CA LEU A 292 3.10 5.46 -2.39
C LEU A 292 2.57 6.89 -2.17
N CYS A 293 2.63 7.41 -0.94
CA CYS A 293 2.01 8.67 -0.55
C CYS A 293 3.01 9.75 -0.07
N GLY A 294 4.23 9.38 0.34
CA GLY A 294 5.23 10.31 0.87
C GLY A 294 4.97 10.70 2.33
N LYS A 295 4.44 9.76 3.12
CA LYS A 295 4.04 9.90 4.53
C LYS A 295 4.54 8.77 5.45
N GLN A 296 5.33 7.81 4.96
CA GLN A 296 5.88 6.68 5.72
C GLN A 296 4.78 5.85 6.45
N GLY A 297 3.61 5.71 5.83
CA GLY A 297 2.44 5.06 6.43
C GLY A 297 1.97 5.73 7.73
N SER A 298 2.20 7.03 7.90
CA SER A 298 1.79 7.80 9.09
C SER A 298 0.28 8.03 9.11
N ILE A 299 -0.39 7.44 10.09
CA ILE A 299 -1.81 7.66 10.41
C ILE A 299 -2.15 9.09 10.82
N THR A 300 -1.22 9.87 11.39
CA THR A 300 -1.49 11.22 11.94
C THR A 300 -1.15 12.36 10.98
N THR A 301 -0.41 12.10 9.90
CA THR A 301 -0.04 13.13 8.91
C THR A 301 -1.20 13.42 7.96
N PHE A 302 -2.01 14.43 8.28
CA PHE A 302 -3.07 14.97 7.42
C PHE A 302 -2.52 15.76 6.22
N GLY A 303 -3.41 16.21 5.33
CA GLY A 303 -3.05 16.82 4.04
C GLY A 303 -3.00 15.80 2.88
N PRO A 304 -2.70 16.24 1.64
CA PRO A 304 -2.55 15.37 0.48
C PRO A 304 -1.37 14.41 0.62
N CYS A 305 -1.28 13.42 -0.27
CA CYS A 305 -0.02 12.75 -0.56
C CYS A 305 0.96 13.73 -1.23
N THR A 306 2.25 13.60 -0.90
CA THR A 306 3.36 14.39 -1.44
C THR A 306 4.08 13.65 -2.58
N ALA A 307 3.99 12.32 -2.61
CA ALA A 307 4.45 11.47 -3.72
C ALA A 307 3.31 11.15 -4.71
N ASN A 308 3.68 10.83 -5.96
CA ASN A 308 2.79 10.38 -7.04
C ASN A 308 3.31 9.14 -7.80
N THR A 309 4.37 8.53 -7.26
CA THR A 309 5.07 7.29 -7.60
C THR A 309 5.56 6.69 -6.27
N PRO A 310 6.03 5.43 -6.20
CA PRO A 310 6.66 4.93 -4.98
C PRO A 310 7.84 5.83 -4.55
N VAL A 311 8.02 6.00 -3.24
CA VAL A 311 9.11 6.78 -2.66
C VAL A 311 10.41 6.01 -2.75
N ASP A 312 11.43 6.66 -3.32
CA ASP A 312 12.79 6.15 -3.35
C ASP A 312 13.79 7.24 -2.95
N THR A 313 14.48 7.02 -1.83
CA THR A 313 15.37 8.00 -1.18
C THR A 313 16.70 7.37 -0.72
N ASP A 314 17.12 6.28 -1.36
CA ASP A 314 18.30 5.46 -1.02
C ASP A 314 18.34 5.03 0.48
N ASN A 315 17.16 4.91 1.11
CA ASN A 315 17.03 4.60 2.54
C ASN A 315 15.76 3.82 2.85
N ASN A 316 15.88 2.52 3.15
CA ASN A 316 14.72 1.66 3.36
C ASN A 316 13.87 2.05 4.57
N ALA A 317 14.47 2.71 5.58
CA ALA A 317 13.75 3.20 6.76
C ALA A 317 12.69 4.28 6.45
N THR A 318 12.88 5.03 5.36
CA THR A 318 11.93 6.06 4.90
C THR A 318 11.18 5.65 3.64
N ASN A 319 11.69 4.69 2.87
CA ASN A 319 11.01 4.14 1.69
C ASN A 319 9.91 3.13 2.06
N PHE A 320 10.09 2.28 3.08
CA PHE A 320 9.18 1.15 3.37
C PHE A 320 8.52 1.22 4.74
N PHE A 321 7.32 0.63 4.86
CA PHE A 321 6.67 0.40 6.14
C PHE A 321 5.94 -0.95 6.20
N PHE A 322 5.85 -1.52 7.41
CA PHE A 322 5.17 -2.80 7.68
C PHE A 322 3.64 -2.66 7.75
N VAL A 323 2.92 -3.65 7.23
CA VAL A 323 1.46 -3.82 7.32
C VAL A 323 1.10 -5.28 7.59
N ASP A 324 0.06 -5.54 8.37
CA ASP A 324 -0.51 -6.89 8.54
C ASP A 324 -2.02 -6.90 8.80
N THR A 325 -2.67 -8.04 8.53
CA THR A 325 -4.14 -8.19 8.57
C THR A 325 -4.77 -8.23 9.96
N ASN A 326 -3.95 -8.25 11.02
CA ASN A 326 -4.39 -8.27 12.41
C ASN A 326 -3.88 -7.09 13.24
N ALA A 327 -3.05 -6.21 12.65
CA ALA A 327 -2.26 -5.21 13.36
C ALA A 327 -1.48 -5.83 14.53
N PHE A 328 -0.63 -6.82 14.26
CA PHE A 328 0.26 -7.45 15.24
C PHE A 328 1.50 -6.58 15.52
N SER A 329 1.98 -6.57 16.77
CA SER A 329 3.16 -5.78 17.14
C SER A 329 4.44 -6.52 16.72
N ALA A 330 4.96 -6.11 15.56
CA ALA A 330 5.88 -6.92 14.77
C ALA A 330 7.38 -6.69 15.05
N GLY A 331 7.71 -5.67 15.83
CA GLY A 331 9.04 -5.05 15.87
C GLY A 331 9.18 -3.93 14.82
N ALA A 332 8.64 -4.13 13.62
CA ALA A 332 8.55 -3.10 12.57
C ALA A 332 7.39 -2.09 12.74
N GLY A 333 6.94 -1.90 13.98
CA GLY A 333 5.71 -1.20 14.33
C GLY A 333 4.49 -2.13 14.35
N GLN A 334 3.31 -1.52 14.28
CA GLN A 334 2.00 -2.17 14.36
C GLN A 334 1.05 -1.31 13.51
N ARG A 335 0.46 -1.85 12.44
CA ARG A 335 -0.35 -1.08 11.47
C ARG A 335 -1.30 -2.01 10.71
N LEU A 336 -2.60 -1.71 10.72
CA LEU A 336 -3.56 -2.51 9.97
C LEU A 336 -3.39 -2.30 8.46
N GLY A 337 -3.38 -3.40 7.71
CA GLY A 337 -3.30 -3.42 6.26
C GLY A 337 -3.33 -4.83 5.72
N ALA A 338 -2.86 -5.02 4.48
CA ALA A 338 -2.71 -6.35 3.91
C ALA A 338 -1.61 -6.40 2.85
N PRO A 339 -0.96 -7.56 2.71
CA PRO A 339 -0.38 -7.99 1.45
C PRO A 339 -1.33 -7.81 0.26
N GLY A 340 -0.83 -7.28 -0.85
CA GLY A 340 -1.62 -7.04 -2.06
C GLY A 340 -0.84 -7.22 -3.37
N PRO A 341 -0.19 -8.38 -3.59
CA PRO A 341 0.84 -8.56 -4.61
C PRO A 341 0.36 -8.40 -6.06
N GLU A 342 1.22 -7.86 -6.91
CA GLU A 342 0.94 -7.52 -8.30
C GLU A 342 1.96 -8.10 -9.29
N ASN A 343 1.47 -8.72 -10.36
CA ASN A 343 2.27 -9.34 -11.43
C ASN A 343 2.12 -8.58 -12.75
N LEU A 344 2.73 -9.07 -13.84
CA LEU A 344 2.61 -8.45 -15.17
C LEU A 344 1.17 -8.29 -15.68
N SER A 345 0.21 -9.03 -15.11
CA SER A 345 -1.22 -8.93 -15.46
C SER A 345 -2.02 -7.98 -14.56
N SER A 346 -1.45 -7.44 -13.49
CA SER A 346 -2.20 -6.58 -12.55
C SER A 346 -2.59 -5.23 -13.14
N PRO A 347 -3.73 -4.65 -12.73
CA PRO A 347 -4.09 -3.27 -12.96
C PRO A 347 -3.00 -2.31 -12.48
N ILE A 348 -2.76 -1.28 -13.28
CA ILE A 348 -1.64 -0.34 -13.09
C ILE A 348 -2.15 1.05 -12.74
N GLN A 349 -1.41 1.78 -11.91
CA GLN A 349 -1.82 3.09 -11.42
C GLN A 349 -2.06 4.08 -12.58
N ARG A 350 -3.26 4.69 -12.63
CA ARG A 350 -3.70 5.59 -13.70
C ARG A 350 -4.51 6.80 -13.17
N ASN A 351 -4.20 7.26 -11.95
CA ASN A 351 -4.87 8.42 -11.29
C ASN A 351 -5.06 9.66 -12.19
N ALA A 352 -4.13 9.95 -13.09
CA ALA A 352 -4.22 11.12 -13.99
C ALA A 352 -5.18 10.94 -15.18
N SER A 353 -5.62 9.70 -15.45
CA SER A 353 -6.51 9.32 -16.56
C SER A 353 -7.94 9.04 -16.10
N VAL A 354 -8.28 9.34 -14.84
CA VAL A 354 -9.63 9.17 -14.29
C VAL A 354 -10.01 10.44 -13.53
N SER A 355 -11.15 11.02 -13.87
CA SER A 355 -11.74 12.12 -13.08
C SER A 355 -12.60 11.54 -11.97
N ILE A 356 -12.49 12.05 -10.75
CA ILE A 356 -13.24 11.59 -9.58
C ILE A 356 -14.03 12.78 -9.02
N ASP A 357 -15.33 12.79 -9.30
CA ASP A 357 -16.27 13.86 -8.99
C ASP A 357 -17.26 13.43 -7.89
N LEU A 358 -18.02 14.40 -7.38
CA LEU A 358 -19.10 14.13 -6.43
C LEU A 358 -20.23 13.31 -7.10
N LEU A 359 -20.76 12.32 -6.38
CA LEU A 359 -21.97 11.59 -6.78
C LEU A 359 -23.14 12.56 -7.01
N ASP A 360 -23.20 13.62 -6.21
CA ASP A 360 -24.18 14.69 -6.31
C ASP A 360 -23.42 16.03 -6.24
N PRO A 361 -23.30 16.79 -7.34
CA PRO A 361 -22.60 18.07 -7.36
C PRO A 361 -23.39 19.22 -6.72
N CYS A 362 -24.66 18.99 -6.36
CA CYS A 362 -25.59 19.96 -5.79
C CYS A 362 -25.66 19.85 -4.25
N ALA A 363 -25.45 18.65 -3.72
CA ALA A 363 -25.20 18.38 -2.31
C ALA A 363 -23.74 18.66 -1.92
N ALA A 364 -23.50 19.00 -0.65
CA ALA A 364 -22.15 19.17 -0.14
C ALA A 364 -21.37 17.83 -0.14
N ALA A 365 -20.08 17.87 -0.45
CA ALA A 365 -19.16 16.72 -0.37
C ALA A 365 -19.10 16.03 1.01
N ALA A 366 -19.60 16.72 2.04
CA ALA A 366 -19.59 16.32 3.43
C ALA A 366 -20.90 15.64 3.90
N ALA A 367 -21.95 15.64 3.08
CA ALA A 367 -23.33 15.28 3.42
C ALA A 367 -23.89 14.21 2.45
N PRO A 368 -25.05 13.59 2.74
CA PRO A 368 -25.74 12.70 1.81
C PRO A 368 -26.10 13.41 0.49
N PRO A 369 -26.10 12.71 -0.66
CA PRO A 369 -25.72 11.31 -0.83
C PRO A 369 -24.19 11.10 -0.98
N ASN A 370 -23.38 12.15 -1.11
CA ASN A 370 -21.93 12.10 -1.31
C ASN A 370 -21.14 11.45 -0.17
N ARG A 371 -21.65 11.59 1.06
CA ARG A 371 -21.07 11.00 2.27
C ARG A 371 -22.15 10.77 3.33
N VAL A 372 -22.33 9.52 3.75
CA VAL A 372 -23.33 9.12 4.75
C VAL A 372 -22.63 8.53 5.96
N ARG A 373 -23.04 8.93 7.17
CA ARG A 373 -22.57 8.35 8.42
C ARG A 373 -23.72 7.54 9.04
N ASP A 374 -23.53 6.24 9.17
CA ASP A 374 -24.36 5.39 10.01
C ASP A 374 -23.74 5.27 11.40
N PHE A 375 -24.60 5.26 12.42
CA PHE A 375 -24.24 5.08 13.82
C PHE A 375 -24.64 3.71 14.37
N THR A 376 -25.34 2.89 13.57
CA THR A 376 -25.73 1.51 13.89
C THR A 376 -24.47 0.65 14.06
N PRO A 377 -24.19 0.07 15.25
CA PRO A 377 -23.04 -0.79 15.45
C PRO A 377 -23.11 -2.04 14.57
N GLY A 378 -22.05 -2.29 13.81
CA GLY A 378 -21.85 -3.54 13.07
C GLY A 378 -20.95 -4.52 13.84
N PRO A 379 -20.28 -5.47 13.14
CA PRO A 379 -19.39 -6.44 13.78
C PRO A 379 -18.29 -5.78 14.60
N SER A 380 -18.02 -6.30 15.79
CA SER A 380 -17.01 -5.76 16.72
C SER A 380 -15.58 -5.76 16.18
N ALA A 381 -15.28 -6.54 15.14
CA ALA A 381 -13.97 -6.56 14.48
C ALA A 381 -13.81 -5.48 13.39
N THR A 382 -14.89 -4.82 12.94
CA THR A 382 -14.84 -3.87 11.81
C THR A 382 -15.54 -2.53 12.06
N SER A 383 -16.67 -2.48 12.76
CA SER A 383 -17.57 -1.31 12.75
C SER A 383 -18.39 -1.11 14.03
N GLN A 384 -17.77 -1.25 15.21
CA GLN A 384 -18.47 -1.07 16.50
C GLN A 384 -19.03 0.37 16.69
N SER A 385 -18.42 1.38 16.08
CA SER A 385 -18.93 2.77 16.02
C SER A 385 -19.79 3.06 14.78
N GLY A 386 -20.25 2.05 14.05
CA GLY A 386 -20.99 2.19 12.79
C GLY A 386 -20.10 2.36 11.57
N THR A 387 -20.63 2.96 10.50
CA THR A 387 -19.96 3.01 9.18
C THR A 387 -19.98 4.40 8.53
N LEU A 388 -18.97 4.67 7.71
CA LEU A 388 -18.91 5.83 6.83
C LEU A 388 -18.95 5.35 5.37
N ASP A 389 -19.95 5.80 4.62
CA ASP A 389 -20.08 5.59 3.18
C ASP A 389 -19.61 6.85 2.45
N ILE A 390 -18.67 6.72 1.51
CA ILE A 390 -18.17 7.81 0.66
C ILE A 390 -18.42 7.46 -0.81
N ARG A 391 -19.14 8.31 -1.54
CA ARG A 391 -19.63 7.99 -2.90
C ARG A 391 -19.18 8.98 -3.95
N ARG A 392 -18.75 8.51 -5.11
CA ARG A 392 -18.16 9.34 -6.18
C ARG A 392 -18.61 8.88 -7.56
N THR A 393 -18.68 9.81 -8.50
CA THR A 393 -18.75 9.50 -9.93
C THR A 393 -17.32 9.48 -10.47
N LEU A 394 -16.93 8.42 -11.16
CA LEU A 394 -15.64 8.31 -11.84
C LEU A 394 -15.84 8.33 -13.34
N THR A 395 -15.07 9.15 -14.06
CA THR A 395 -15.08 9.23 -15.52
C THR A 395 -13.81 8.59 -16.08
N ASN A 396 -13.94 7.60 -16.96
CA ASN A 396 -12.81 7.04 -17.69
C ASN A 396 -12.31 8.06 -18.74
N ASN A 397 -11.06 8.51 -18.62
CA ASN A 397 -10.38 9.38 -19.58
C ASN A 397 -9.03 8.77 -20.05
N THR A 398 -8.93 7.44 -20.15
CA THR A 398 -7.70 6.74 -20.63
C THR A 398 -7.48 6.87 -22.13
N GLY A 399 -8.51 7.26 -22.90
CA GLY A 399 -8.51 7.21 -24.36
C GLY A 399 -8.96 5.86 -24.93
N GLY A 400 -9.15 4.85 -24.07
CA GLY A 400 -9.64 3.51 -24.46
C GLY A 400 -10.73 3.02 -23.51
N ASN A 401 -11.11 1.75 -23.65
CA ASN A 401 -11.93 1.10 -22.64
C ASN A 401 -11.14 0.97 -21.32
N VAL A 402 -11.85 0.64 -20.25
CA VAL A 402 -11.30 0.08 -19.03
C VAL A 402 -12.03 -1.22 -18.75
N THR A 403 -11.30 -2.33 -18.73
CA THR A 403 -11.85 -3.69 -18.57
C THR A 403 -11.65 -4.24 -17.16
N ARG A 404 -10.91 -3.53 -16.30
CA ARG A 404 -10.81 -3.79 -14.86
C ARG A 404 -10.53 -2.50 -14.09
N LEU A 405 -11.16 -2.34 -12.92
CA LEU A 405 -11.08 -1.17 -12.04
C LEU A 405 -10.83 -1.59 -10.58
N ARG A 406 -9.64 -1.23 -10.05
CA ARG A 406 -9.19 -1.46 -8.67
C ARG A 406 -8.91 -0.12 -7.97
N PHE A 407 -9.10 -0.10 -6.65
CA PHE A 407 -8.70 1.00 -5.76
C PHE A 407 -7.82 0.49 -4.62
N ARG A 408 -6.51 0.81 -4.63
CA ARG A 408 -5.57 0.46 -3.55
C ARG A 408 -5.44 1.58 -2.53
N ILE A 409 -5.48 1.23 -1.25
CA ILE A 409 -5.49 2.19 -0.15
C ILE A 409 -4.05 2.59 0.20
N ILE A 410 -3.66 3.83 -0.14
CA ILE A 410 -2.26 4.30 0.02
C ILE A 410 -2.04 5.15 1.28
N ASP A 411 -3.09 5.75 1.83
CA ASP A 411 -3.04 6.50 3.09
C ASP A 411 -4.41 6.57 3.75
N LEU A 412 -4.52 6.22 5.04
CA LEU A 412 -5.74 6.39 5.81
C LEU A 412 -5.48 6.59 7.32
N THR A 413 -6.51 7.03 8.04
CA THR A 413 -6.58 6.91 9.51
C THR A 413 -7.20 5.54 9.85
N THR A 414 -6.39 4.62 10.36
CA THR A 414 -6.76 3.27 10.80
C THR A 414 -5.94 2.90 12.05
N PHE A 415 -6.07 1.69 12.58
CA PHE A 415 -5.23 1.21 13.68
C PHE A 415 -3.72 1.36 13.37
N PRO A 416 -2.89 1.89 14.29
CA PRO A 416 -3.19 2.20 15.69
C PRO A 416 -4.00 3.49 15.87
N ASN A 417 -4.88 3.53 16.87
CA ASN A 417 -5.95 4.52 16.97
C ASN A 417 -5.73 5.53 18.13
N PRO A 418 -4.79 6.49 18.03
CA PRO A 418 -4.60 7.50 19.07
C PRO A 418 -5.84 8.40 19.22
N SER A 419 -6.05 8.92 20.43
CA SER A 419 -7.24 9.72 20.77
C SER A 419 -7.46 10.89 19.81
N GLY A 420 -8.72 11.08 19.38
CA GLY A 420 -9.10 12.11 18.41
C GLY A 420 -8.85 11.77 16.94
N ILE A 421 -8.22 10.63 16.64
CA ILE A 421 -8.05 10.07 15.28
C ILE A 421 -9.03 8.91 15.08
N ALA A 422 -9.61 8.81 13.89
CA ALA A 422 -10.53 7.72 13.55
C ALA A 422 -9.78 6.40 13.29
N ASP A 423 -10.40 5.26 13.62
CA ASP A 423 -10.00 3.96 13.10
C ASP A 423 -10.99 3.55 12.01
N LEU A 424 -10.60 3.77 10.75
CA LEU A 424 -11.36 3.36 9.57
C LEU A 424 -10.84 2.02 9.03
N ARG A 425 -11.79 1.14 8.68
CA ARG A 425 -11.55 -0.20 8.15
C ARG A 425 -12.37 -0.41 6.88
N PRO A 426 -11.78 -0.25 5.68
CA PRO A 426 -12.47 -0.49 4.41
C PRO A 426 -13.09 -1.89 4.30
N LEU A 427 -14.33 -1.97 3.79
CA LEU A 427 -15.15 -3.17 3.74
C LEU A 427 -15.68 -3.46 2.33
N THR A 428 -15.99 -4.73 2.07
CA THR A 428 -16.88 -5.13 0.97
C THR A 428 -18.25 -4.50 1.16
N SER A 429 -18.84 -4.00 0.06
CA SER A 429 -20.16 -3.37 0.05
C SER A 429 -21.02 -3.84 -1.14
N PRO A 430 -22.35 -3.96 -0.97
CA PRO A 430 -23.28 -4.19 -2.07
C PRO A 430 -23.59 -2.88 -2.81
N ASP A 431 -24.11 -3.00 -4.02
CA ASP A 431 -24.76 -1.89 -4.75
C ASP A 431 -25.92 -1.28 -3.95
N VAL A 432 -26.17 0.01 -4.14
CA VAL A 432 -27.33 0.73 -3.58
C VAL A 432 -27.98 1.62 -4.64
N ALA A 433 -29.28 1.88 -4.49
CA ALA A 433 -29.99 2.89 -5.26
C ALA A 433 -30.08 4.19 -4.44
N GLU A 434 -29.64 5.30 -5.01
CA GLU A 434 -29.53 6.59 -4.33
C GLU A 434 -30.19 7.69 -5.15
N THR A 435 -30.85 8.64 -4.46
CA THR A 435 -31.47 9.80 -5.09
C THR A 435 -30.48 10.95 -5.16
N VAL A 436 -30.30 11.54 -6.34
CA VAL A 436 -29.33 12.62 -6.62
C VAL A 436 -29.99 13.80 -7.33
N ASP A 437 -29.52 15.01 -7.07
CA ASP A 437 -29.73 16.22 -7.89
C ASP A 437 -28.48 16.44 -8.74
N ARG A 438 -28.62 16.44 -10.07
CA ARG A 438 -27.48 16.62 -11.00
C ARG A 438 -27.61 17.99 -11.66
N ALA A 439 -26.49 18.67 -11.89
CA ALA A 439 -26.50 20.05 -12.38
C ALA A 439 -27.25 20.18 -13.73
N PRO A 440 -28.13 21.19 -13.92
CA PRO A 440 -28.39 22.32 -13.03
C PRO A 440 -29.24 21.95 -11.80
N CYS A 441 -28.75 22.34 -10.62
CA CYS A 441 -29.34 21.98 -9.33
C CYS A 441 -30.77 22.52 -9.16
N GLY A 442 -31.63 21.72 -8.53
CA GLY A 442 -33.05 22.03 -8.34
C GLY A 442 -33.91 21.84 -9.61
N SER A 443 -33.37 21.26 -10.68
CA SER A 443 -34.15 20.92 -11.88
C SER A 443 -34.97 19.64 -11.73
N GLY A 444 -34.57 18.75 -10.83
CA GLY A 444 -35.28 17.53 -10.47
C GLY A 444 -34.30 16.44 -9.99
N THR A 445 -34.79 15.51 -9.17
CA THR A 445 -33.96 14.39 -8.69
C THR A 445 -34.12 13.16 -9.55
N SER A 446 -33.06 12.37 -9.70
CA SER A 446 -33.08 11.05 -10.33
C SER A 446 -32.57 9.97 -9.38
N SER A 447 -32.90 8.70 -9.66
CA SER A 447 -32.35 7.54 -8.94
C SER A 447 -31.20 6.95 -9.74
N VAL A 448 -30.06 6.70 -9.08
CA VAL A 448 -28.85 6.11 -9.67
C VAL A 448 -28.39 4.89 -8.88
N THR A 449 -27.84 3.88 -9.56
CA THR A 449 -27.22 2.73 -8.91
C THR A 449 -25.75 3.02 -8.63
N VAL A 450 -25.41 3.20 -7.35
CA VAL A 450 -24.03 3.38 -6.90
C VAL A 450 -23.43 2.00 -6.63
N ARG A 451 -22.38 1.64 -7.38
CA ARG A 451 -21.77 0.32 -7.36
C ARG A 451 -20.95 0.07 -6.09
N GLY A 452 -21.17 -1.08 -5.48
CA GLY A 452 -20.38 -1.59 -4.37
C GLY A 452 -18.98 -1.98 -4.81
N THR A 453 -18.02 -1.89 -3.87
CA THR A 453 -16.66 -2.42 -4.06
C THR A 453 -16.42 -3.62 -3.15
N THR A 454 -15.63 -4.60 -3.63
CA THR A 454 -15.25 -5.80 -2.87
C THR A 454 -13.82 -5.69 -2.35
N LEU A 455 -13.62 -5.90 -1.05
CA LEU A 455 -12.30 -6.05 -0.44
C LEU A 455 -11.67 -7.36 -0.91
N GLU A 456 -10.52 -7.27 -1.58
CA GLU A 456 -9.91 -8.43 -2.24
C GLU A 456 -9.15 -9.32 -1.25
N THR A 457 -9.14 -10.63 -1.51
CA THR A 457 -8.50 -11.67 -0.68
C THR A 457 -8.03 -12.82 -1.60
N PRO A 458 -7.11 -13.72 -1.19
CA PRO A 458 -6.31 -13.71 0.04
C PRO A 458 -5.33 -12.53 0.14
N PRO A 459 -4.81 -12.19 1.33
CA PRO A 459 -5.07 -12.85 2.62
C PRO A 459 -6.46 -12.52 3.15
N THR A 460 -6.93 -13.27 4.15
CA THR A 460 -8.18 -12.90 4.84
C THR A 460 -7.94 -11.69 5.74
N GLN A 461 -8.85 -10.72 5.72
CA GLN A 461 -8.75 -9.45 6.44
C GLN A 461 -9.84 -9.37 7.52
N PRO A 462 -9.73 -10.13 8.64
CA PRO A 462 -10.79 -10.27 9.64
C PRO A 462 -11.11 -8.96 10.37
N ASN A 463 -10.14 -8.05 10.43
CA ASN A 463 -10.25 -6.71 10.99
C ASN A 463 -10.80 -5.67 9.99
N GLY A 464 -11.18 -6.09 8.77
CA GLY A 464 -11.37 -5.20 7.63
C GLY A 464 -10.03 -4.79 7.01
N GLY A 465 -10.09 -4.01 5.93
CA GLY A 465 -8.89 -3.50 5.27
C GLY A 465 -8.14 -2.42 6.05
N GLY A 466 -6.97 -2.06 5.56
CA GLY A 466 -6.14 -0.96 6.06
C GLY A 466 -5.24 -0.42 4.96
N PHE A 467 -3.96 -0.18 5.24
CA PHE A 467 -2.98 0.21 4.23
C PHE A 467 -2.71 -0.95 3.24
N ASN A 468 -2.47 -0.61 1.97
CA ASN A 468 -2.19 -1.50 0.83
C ASN A 468 -3.30 -2.49 0.44
N SER A 469 -4.29 -2.71 1.30
CA SER A 469 -5.56 -3.36 0.94
C SER A 469 -6.18 -2.75 -0.32
N SER A 470 -6.86 -3.56 -1.11
CA SER A 470 -7.50 -3.15 -2.37
C SER A 470 -9.01 -3.39 -2.39
N LEU A 471 -9.71 -2.57 -3.15
CA LEU A 471 -11.15 -2.62 -3.38
C LEU A 471 -11.42 -2.75 -4.88
N SER A 472 -12.01 -3.86 -5.32
CA SER A 472 -12.36 -4.12 -6.73
C SER A 472 -13.78 -3.64 -7.06
N SER A 473 -13.96 -3.02 -8.24
CA SER A 473 -15.28 -2.78 -8.84
C SER A 473 -15.62 -3.91 -9.82
N ASN A 474 -16.19 -5.00 -9.30
CA ASN A 474 -16.49 -6.23 -10.04
C ASN A 474 -17.49 -6.08 -11.21
N THR A 475 -18.08 -4.90 -11.40
CA THR A 475 -18.95 -4.59 -12.54
C THR A 475 -18.21 -4.13 -13.79
N VAL A 476 -16.93 -3.73 -13.66
CA VAL A 476 -16.06 -3.35 -14.77
C VAL A 476 -15.24 -4.57 -15.18
N THR A 477 -15.57 -5.16 -16.34
CA THR A 477 -14.99 -6.44 -16.81
C THR A 477 -14.67 -6.39 -18.32
N LEU A 478 -14.07 -7.45 -18.88
CA LEU A 478 -13.94 -7.61 -20.33
C LEU A 478 -15.30 -7.68 -21.06
N ALA A 479 -16.34 -8.22 -20.41
CA ALA A 479 -17.68 -8.32 -20.97
C ALA A 479 -18.53 -7.04 -20.72
N THR A 480 -18.15 -6.26 -19.72
CA THR A 480 -18.80 -5.01 -19.30
C THR A 480 -17.76 -3.91 -19.08
N PRO A 481 -17.03 -3.47 -20.12
CA PRO A 481 -16.00 -2.46 -19.99
C PRO A 481 -16.59 -1.07 -19.74
N LEU A 482 -15.91 -0.26 -18.93
CA LEU A 482 -16.19 1.16 -18.80
C LEU A 482 -15.57 1.88 -20.00
N ALA A 483 -16.38 2.24 -20.99
CA ALA A 483 -15.91 2.88 -22.23
C ALA A 483 -15.24 4.25 -22.00
N ASN A 484 -14.41 4.70 -22.94
CA ASN A 484 -13.79 6.03 -22.86
C ASN A 484 -14.86 7.14 -22.80
N GLY A 485 -14.72 8.08 -21.87
CA GLY A 485 -15.70 9.13 -21.60
C GLY A 485 -16.95 8.68 -20.82
N ALA A 486 -17.11 7.38 -20.53
CA ALA A 486 -18.22 6.87 -19.74
C ALA A 486 -17.95 7.01 -18.23
N THR A 487 -19.04 7.05 -17.45
CA THR A 487 -19.02 7.25 -16.00
C THR A 487 -19.51 6.04 -15.22
N ILE A 488 -18.91 5.79 -14.05
CA ILE A 488 -19.40 4.84 -13.05
C ILE A 488 -19.57 5.54 -11.69
N ASP A 489 -20.75 5.41 -11.08
CA ASP A 489 -20.96 5.81 -9.68
C ASP A 489 -20.51 4.65 -8.78
N VAL A 490 -19.61 4.91 -7.82
CA VAL A 490 -19.11 3.90 -6.86
C VAL A 490 -19.21 4.38 -5.42
N ARG A 491 -19.23 3.43 -4.48
CA ARG A 491 -19.19 3.67 -3.03
C ARG A 491 -18.00 2.99 -2.37
N PHE A 492 -17.46 3.66 -1.35
CA PHE A 492 -16.44 3.14 -0.46
C PHE A 492 -17.04 3.05 0.94
N LEU A 493 -17.33 1.83 1.39
CA LEU A 493 -17.87 1.57 2.73
C LEU A 493 -16.72 1.34 3.72
N LEU A 494 -16.71 2.12 4.79
CA LEU A 494 -15.66 2.13 5.79
C LEU A 494 -16.29 1.80 7.15
N GLY A 495 -15.91 0.68 7.75
CA GLY A 495 -16.20 0.41 9.16
C GLY A 495 -15.45 1.40 10.05
N ILE A 496 -16.06 1.77 11.18
CA ILE A 496 -15.48 2.69 12.17
C ILE A 496 -15.39 1.94 13.50
N GLN A 497 -14.19 1.81 14.07
CA GLN A 497 -14.05 1.38 15.47
C GLN A 497 -14.01 2.58 16.40
N GLN A 498 -13.13 3.54 16.10
CA GLN A 498 -12.96 4.78 16.84
C GLN A 498 -13.39 5.97 16.01
N THR A 499 -14.13 6.89 16.63
CA THR A 499 -14.50 8.17 16.01
C THR A 499 -13.40 9.21 16.21
N GLY A 500 -13.20 10.07 15.21
CA GLY A 500 -12.19 11.13 15.26
C GLY A 500 -12.03 11.86 13.94
N SER A 501 -10.98 12.66 13.85
CA SER A 501 -10.48 13.23 12.58
C SER A 501 -10.01 12.09 11.68
N PHE A 502 -10.37 12.13 10.40
CA PHE A 502 -10.10 11.03 9.47
C PHE A 502 -9.52 11.50 8.15
N LYS A 503 -8.79 10.61 7.48
CA LYS A 503 -8.35 10.76 6.09
C LYS A 503 -8.43 9.41 5.37
N ILE A 504 -8.56 9.45 4.05
CA ILE A 504 -8.44 8.26 3.19
C ILE A 504 -8.04 8.69 1.78
N TYR A 505 -7.11 7.95 1.18
CA TYR A 505 -6.57 8.15 -0.16
C TYR A 505 -6.44 6.80 -0.86
N PHE A 506 -6.84 6.78 -2.13
CA PHE A 506 -6.76 5.61 -3.00
C PHE A 506 -5.91 5.94 -4.24
N ASN A 507 -5.10 4.99 -4.67
CA ASN A 507 -4.74 4.89 -6.08
C ASN A 507 -5.92 4.30 -6.86
N THR A 508 -6.07 4.72 -8.12
CA THR A 508 -6.99 4.11 -9.09
C THR A 508 -6.16 3.33 -10.09
N GLU A 509 -6.38 2.02 -10.14
CA GLU A 509 -5.56 1.07 -10.88
C GLU A 509 -6.42 0.36 -11.92
N LEU A 510 -5.96 0.35 -13.18
CA LEU A 510 -6.77 0.04 -14.36
C LEU A 510 -6.11 -0.98 -15.29
N LEU A 511 -6.92 -1.68 -16.08
CA LEU A 511 -6.52 -2.32 -17.33
C LEU A 511 -7.39 -1.83 -18.50
N PRO A 512 -6.84 -1.71 -19.72
CA PRO A 512 -7.56 -1.26 -20.92
C PRO A 512 -8.59 -2.29 -21.44
#